data_AF-A0A2T6ZNS6-F1
#
_entry.id   AF-A0A2T6ZNS6-F1
#
_cell.length_a   1.000
_cell.length_b   1.000
_cell.length_c   1.000
_cell.angle_alpha   90.00
_cell.angle_beta   90.00
_cell.angle_gamma   90.00
#
_symmetry.space_group_name_H-M   'P 1'
#
loop_
_entity.id
_entity.type
_entity.pdbx_description
1 polymer ?
#
loop_
_entity_poly.entity_id
_entity_poly.type
_entity_poly.pdbx_seq_one_letter_code
_entity_poly.pdbx_strand_id
1 'polypeptide(L)'
;MLGTTLGLALGAKRSALIFRAENAHRIPQTTRGWYFYHKSKNYYTMLGAAREGVRSGARVAGWVGGFVLAGGVVGEVLGPLGGGVVAGLSVAGVFSWINRFSYGMAVTTAKRGLVFGLLFGAGEEAIGYIGRKKREIEEQKVLQETSR
;
A
#
# COMPACT_ATOMS: atom_id res chain seq x y z
N MET A 1 1.68 -5.27 -3.40
CA MET A 1 1.90 -6.63 -2.82
C MET A 1 1.28 -6.77 -1.42
N LEU A 2 1.64 -5.93 -0.43
CA LEU A 2 1.09 -6.05 0.93
C LEU A 2 -0.45 -5.91 1.02
N GLY A 3 -1.06 -5.00 0.25
CA GLY A 3 -2.52 -4.86 0.23
C GLY A 3 -3.23 -6.10 -0.33
N THR A 4 -2.62 -6.77 -1.31
CA THR A 4 -3.15 -7.99 -1.91
C THR A 4 -3.04 -9.18 -0.96
N THR A 5 -1.91 -9.34 -0.26
CA THR A 5 -1.73 -10.44 0.71
C THR A 5 -2.66 -10.32 1.90
N LEU A 6 -2.83 -9.11 2.45
CA LEU A 6 -3.82 -8.84 3.49
C LEU A 6 -5.26 -9.10 3.00
N GLY A 7 -5.60 -8.62 1.80
CA GLY A 7 -6.92 -8.84 1.20
C GLY A 7 -7.22 -10.32 0.97
N LEU A 8 -6.25 -11.09 0.49
CA LEU A 8 -6.37 -12.55 0.30
C LEU A 8 -6.63 -13.25 1.64
N ALA A 9 -5.83 -12.94 2.67
CA ALA A 9 -5.95 -13.57 3.99
C ALA A 9 -7.29 -13.25 4.68
N LEU A 10 -7.71 -11.98 4.66
CA LEU A 10 -8.97 -11.55 5.26
C LEU A 10 -10.17 -12.06 4.46
N GLY A 11 -10.09 -12.01 3.13
CA GLY A 11 -11.10 -12.54 2.22
C GLY A 11 -11.33 -14.04 2.42
N ALA A 12 -10.24 -14.83 2.51
CA ALA A 12 -10.29 -16.26 2.77
C ALA A 12 -10.93 -16.57 4.14
N LYS A 13 -10.52 -15.86 5.20
CA LYS A 13 -11.08 -16.08 6.54
C LYS A 13 -12.58 -15.79 6.57
N ARG A 14 -13.01 -14.67 5.98
CA ARG A 14 -14.43 -14.27 5.96
C ARG A 14 -15.29 -15.25 5.18
N SER A 15 -14.88 -15.62 3.95
CA SER A 15 -15.64 -16.56 3.12
C SER A 15 -15.70 -17.96 3.73
N ALA A 16 -14.62 -18.42 4.36
CA ALA A 16 -14.61 -19.69 5.07
C ALA A 16 -15.58 -19.70 6.27
N LEU A 17 -15.69 -18.60 7.02
CA LEU A 17 -16.64 -18.48 8.14
C LEU A 17 -18.09 -18.44 7.64
N ILE A 18 -18.37 -17.70 6.56
CA ILE A 18 -19.70 -17.65 5.95
C ILE A 18 -20.12 -19.05 5.47
N PHE A 19 -19.25 -19.75 4.74
CA PHE A 19 -19.54 -21.12 4.27
C PHE A 19 -19.84 -22.08 5.43
N ARG A 20 -19.11 -21.96 6.54
CA ARG A 20 -19.36 -22.76 7.75
C ARG A 20 -20.67 -22.41 8.44
N ALA A 21 -21.04 -21.13 8.46
CA ALA A 21 -22.30 -20.68 9.01
C ALA A 21 -23.48 -21.20 8.17
N GLU A 22 -23.40 -21.08 6.84
CA GLU A 22 -24.42 -21.56 5.91
C GLU A 22 -24.58 -23.09 5.98
N ASN A 23 -23.48 -23.83 6.14
CA ASN A 23 -23.49 -25.29 6.17
C ASN A 23 -23.42 -25.90 7.58
N ALA A 24 -23.66 -25.12 8.62
CA ALA A 24 -23.65 -25.63 10.00
C ALA A 24 -24.65 -26.79 10.20
N HIS A 25 -25.75 -26.79 9.44
CA HIS A 25 -26.77 -27.83 9.45
C HIS A 25 -26.48 -29.03 8.52
N ARG A 26 -25.47 -28.96 7.65
CA ARG A 26 -25.10 -30.01 6.67
C ARG A 26 -23.71 -30.58 6.95
N ILE A 27 -23.51 -31.11 8.14
CA ILE A 27 -22.27 -31.81 8.47
C ILE A 27 -22.21 -33.17 7.75
N PRO A 28 -21.10 -33.49 7.05
CA PRO A 28 -21.00 -34.71 6.27
C PRO A 28 -20.95 -35.95 7.18
N GLN A 29 -21.86 -36.90 6.95
CA GLN A 29 -21.94 -38.18 7.69
C GLN A 29 -21.29 -39.36 6.92
N THR A 30 -20.87 -39.14 5.67
CA THR A 30 -20.24 -40.16 4.81
C THR A 30 -18.88 -39.68 4.30
N THR A 31 -17.98 -40.61 4.03
CA THR A 31 -16.62 -40.31 3.51
C THR A 31 -16.66 -39.52 2.20
N ARG A 32 -17.56 -39.89 1.29
CA ARG A 32 -17.77 -39.16 0.01
C ARG A 32 -18.30 -37.74 0.25
N GLY A 33 -19.25 -37.56 1.18
CA GLY A 33 -19.77 -36.25 1.56
C GLY A 33 -18.71 -35.33 2.15
N TRP A 34 -17.78 -35.88 2.93
CA TRP A 34 -16.67 -35.12 3.53
C TRP A 34 -15.76 -34.49 2.46
N TYR A 35 -15.43 -35.24 1.41
CA TYR A 35 -14.63 -34.74 0.30
C TYR A 35 -15.33 -33.60 -0.45
N PHE A 36 -16.60 -33.78 -0.82
CA PHE A 36 -17.37 -32.75 -1.54
C PHE A 36 -17.58 -31.48 -0.71
N TYR A 37 -17.79 -31.63 0.59
CA TYR A 37 -17.86 -30.49 1.50
C TYR A 37 -16.58 -29.64 1.47
N HIS A 38 -15.41 -30.27 1.61
CA HIS A 38 -14.12 -29.56 1.61
C HIS A 38 -13.76 -28.99 0.24
N LYS A 39 -14.11 -29.69 -0.85
CA LYS A 39 -13.93 -29.19 -2.21
C LYS A 39 -14.74 -27.91 -2.44
N SER A 40 -16.04 -27.91 -2.11
CA SER A 40 -16.91 -26.74 -2.23
C SER A 40 -16.45 -25.59 -1.33
N LYS A 41 -16.05 -25.90 -0.09
CA LYS A 41 -15.47 -24.92 0.84
C LYS A 41 -14.24 -24.26 0.25
N ASN A 42 -13.34 -25.04 -0.35
CA ASN A 42 -12.10 -24.51 -0.91
C ASN A 42 -12.37 -23.57 -2.08
N TYR A 43 -13.26 -23.92 -3.02
CA TYR A 43 -13.62 -23.03 -4.13
C TYR A 43 -14.28 -21.72 -3.65
N TYR A 44 -15.23 -21.82 -2.72
CA TYR A 44 -15.88 -20.65 -2.15
C TYR A 44 -14.87 -19.74 -1.43
N THR A 45 -13.93 -20.36 -0.70
CA THR A 45 -12.88 -19.65 0.02
C THR A 45 -11.91 -18.95 -0.95
N MET A 46 -11.46 -19.65 -1.99
CA MET A 46 -10.54 -19.12 -3.01
C MET A 46 -11.16 -17.96 -3.78
N LEU A 47 -12.44 -18.06 -4.16
CA LEU A 47 -13.14 -16.97 -4.85
C LEU A 47 -13.25 -15.73 -3.95
N GLY A 48 -13.61 -15.91 -2.68
CA GLY A 48 -13.69 -14.82 -1.70
C GLY A 48 -12.33 -14.16 -1.46
N ALA A 49 -11.27 -14.98 -1.35
CA ALA A 49 -9.89 -14.51 -1.22
C ALA A 49 -9.48 -13.67 -2.44
N ALA A 50 -9.67 -14.19 -3.66
CA ALA A 50 -9.27 -13.51 -4.89
C ALA A 50 -9.99 -12.16 -5.04
N ARG A 51 -11.32 -12.13 -4.81
CA ARG A 51 -12.11 -10.89 -4.93
C ARG A 51 -11.64 -9.81 -3.96
N GLU A 52 -11.42 -10.16 -2.70
CA GLU A 52 -11.00 -9.19 -1.69
C GLU A 52 -9.52 -8.81 -1.83
N GLY A 53 -8.68 -9.73 -2.31
CA GLY A 53 -7.29 -9.49 -2.67
C GLY A 53 -7.14 -8.46 -3.79
N VAL A 54 -7.89 -8.63 -4.88
CA VAL A 54 -7.89 -7.67 -6.00
C VAL A 54 -8.42 -6.31 -5.55
N ARG A 55 -9.55 -6.27 -4.83
CA ARG A 55 -10.14 -5.02 -4.33
C ARG A 55 -9.18 -4.27 -3.40
N SER A 56 -8.62 -4.96 -2.42
CA SER A 56 -7.70 -4.35 -1.44
C SER A 56 -6.40 -3.92 -2.11
N GLY A 57 -5.86 -4.75 -3.01
CA GLY A 57 -4.68 -4.43 -3.80
C GLY A 57 -4.87 -3.18 -4.64
N ALA A 58 -5.97 -3.08 -5.39
CA ALA A 58 -6.30 -1.92 -6.22
C ALA A 58 -6.49 -0.65 -5.38
N ARG A 59 -7.16 -0.74 -4.23
CA ARG A 59 -7.35 0.40 -3.32
C ARG A 59 -6.01 0.93 -2.79
N VAL A 60 -5.14 0.04 -2.30
CA VAL A 60 -3.84 0.44 -1.78
C VAL A 60 -2.95 0.99 -2.91
N ALA A 61 -2.98 0.36 -4.08
CA ALA A 61 -2.24 0.85 -5.26
C ALA A 61 -2.70 2.26 -5.67
N GLY A 62 -4.01 2.53 -5.64
CA GLY A 62 -4.55 3.87 -5.92
C GLY A 62 -4.04 4.92 -4.93
N TRP A 63 -4.03 4.61 -3.63
CA TRP A 63 -3.51 5.53 -2.61
C TRP A 63 -2.00 5.80 -2.77
N VAL A 64 -1.21 4.75 -2.97
CA VAL A 64 0.25 4.88 -3.16
C VAL A 64 0.56 5.62 -4.45
N GLY A 65 -0.11 5.27 -5.55
CA GLY A 65 0.04 5.95 -6.83
C GLY A 65 -0.32 7.44 -6.73
N GLY A 66 -1.43 7.77 -6.08
CA GLY A 66 -1.81 9.16 -5.83
C GLY A 66 -0.76 9.93 -5.02
N PHE A 67 -0.21 9.32 -3.97
CA PHE A 67 0.87 9.93 -3.17
C PHE A 67 2.12 10.21 -4.00
N VAL A 68 2.60 9.22 -4.76
CA VAL A 68 3.82 9.35 -5.59
C VAL A 68 3.62 10.39 -6.69
N LEU A 69 2.45 10.41 -7.35
CA LEU A 69 2.16 11.39 -8.39
C LEU A 69 2.10 12.81 -7.83
N ALA A 70 1.40 13.01 -6.71
CA ALA A 70 1.32 14.31 -6.06
C ALA A 70 2.70 14.81 -5.60
N GLY A 71 3.52 13.91 -5.05
CA GLY A 71 4.87 14.23 -4.61
C GLY A 71 5.83 14.51 -5.76
N GLY A 72 5.77 13.72 -6.84
CA GLY A 72 6.63 13.86 -8.00
C GLY A 72 6.43 15.18 -8.75
N VAL A 73 5.17 15.51 -9.07
CA VAL A 73 4.83 16.76 -9.78
C VAL A 73 5.32 17.99 -9.02
N VAL A 74 5.18 17.99 -7.70
CA VAL A 74 5.58 19.12 -6.85
C VAL A 74 7.09 19.09 -6.58
N GLY A 75 7.67 17.90 -6.44
CA GLY A 75 9.09 17.69 -6.16
C GLY A 75 10.00 18.19 -7.28
N GLU A 76 9.54 18.19 -8.53
CA GLU A 76 10.26 18.80 -9.66
C GLU A 76 10.47 20.31 -9.48
N VAL A 77 9.55 21.00 -8.80
CA VAL A 77 9.58 22.47 -8.63
C VAL A 77 10.15 22.88 -7.27
N LEU A 78 9.73 22.21 -6.19
CA LEU A 78 10.03 22.58 -4.79
C LEU A 78 11.10 21.70 -4.13
N GLY A 79 11.61 20.69 -4.85
CA GLY A 79 12.54 19.70 -4.32
C GLY A 79 11.86 18.60 -3.48
N PRO A 80 12.63 17.57 -3.06
CA PRO A 80 12.09 16.36 -2.44
C PRO A 80 11.30 16.60 -1.15
N LEU A 81 11.75 17.55 -0.32
CA LEU A 81 11.05 17.95 0.91
C LEU A 81 9.67 18.56 0.63
N GLY A 82 9.59 19.49 -0.33
CA GLY A 82 8.33 20.13 -0.71
C GLY A 82 7.35 19.15 -1.34
N GLY A 83 7.86 18.27 -2.21
CA GLY A 83 7.08 17.18 -2.81
C GLY A 83 6.45 16.26 -1.76
N GLY A 84 7.25 15.80 -0.78
CA GLY A 84 6.77 14.97 0.31
C GLY A 84 5.67 15.61 1.16
N VAL A 85 5.81 16.90 1.50
CA VAL A 85 4.79 17.63 2.29
C VAL A 85 3.47 17.75 1.54
N VAL A 86 3.50 18.15 0.27
CA VAL A 86 2.28 18.30 -0.54
C VAL A 86 1.63 16.94 -0.80
N ALA A 87 2.42 15.89 -1.03
CA ALA A 87 1.92 14.52 -1.12
C ALA A 87 1.22 14.07 0.19
N GLY A 88 1.83 14.34 1.35
CA GLY A 88 1.26 14.00 2.64
C GLY A 88 -0.04 14.74 2.95
N LEU A 89 -0.08 16.04 2.67
CA LEU A 89 -1.28 16.86 2.87
C LEU A 89 -2.40 16.54 1.89
N SER A 90 -2.08 16.27 0.62
CA SER A 90 -3.08 15.86 -0.38
C SER A 90 -3.74 14.53 -0.01
N VAL A 91 -2.96 13.53 0.40
CA VAL A 91 -3.52 12.26 0.90
C VAL A 91 -4.38 12.48 2.15
N ALA A 92 -3.94 13.31 3.10
CA ALA A 92 -4.72 13.65 4.28
C ALA A 92 -6.05 14.36 3.93
N GLY A 93 -6.03 15.26 2.94
CA GLY A 93 -7.21 15.96 2.45
C GLY A 93 -8.21 15.03 1.78
N VAL A 94 -7.77 14.23 0.81
CA VAL A 94 -8.63 13.26 0.11
C VAL A 94 -9.19 12.23 1.09
N PHE A 95 -8.37 11.74 2.02
CA PHE A 95 -8.82 10.78 3.05
C PHE A 95 -9.87 11.40 3.98
N SER A 96 -9.68 12.65 4.41
CA SER A 96 -10.65 13.33 5.28
C SER A 96 -11.98 13.59 4.57
N TRP A 97 -11.93 13.89 3.27
CA TRP A 97 -13.12 14.13 2.46
C TRP A 97 -13.95 12.86 2.28
N ILE A 98 -13.32 11.74 1.90
CA ILE A 98 -14.02 10.46 1.70
C ILE A 98 -14.68 9.98 3.00
N ASN A 99 -14.03 10.18 4.15
CA ASN A 99 -14.54 9.72 5.44
C ASN A 99 -15.42 10.75 6.18
N ARG A 100 -15.68 11.92 5.57
CA ARG A 100 -16.51 13.00 6.15
C ARG A 100 -16.17 13.32 7.61
N PHE A 101 -14.89 13.50 7.90
CA PHE A 101 -14.42 13.72 9.26
C PHE A 101 -14.89 15.04 9.89
N SER A 102 -15.08 15.01 11.21
CA SER A 102 -15.26 16.23 12.00
C SER A 102 -14.00 17.09 11.99
N TYR A 103 -14.15 18.38 12.27
CA TYR A 103 -13.05 19.36 12.20
C TYR A 103 -11.80 18.92 12.99
N GLY A 104 -11.98 18.44 14.22
CA GLY A 104 -10.86 17.95 15.05
C GLY A 104 -10.12 16.76 14.43
N MET A 105 -10.85 15.80 13.85
CA MET A 105 -10.26 14.62 13.19
C MET A 105 -9.51 14.99 11.91
N ALA A 106 -10.03 15.95 11.13
CA ALA A 106 -9.35 16.47 9.95
C ALA A 106 -8.00 17.11 10.31
N VAL A 107 -7.94 17.91 11.38
CA VAL A 107 -6.69 18.51 11.86
C VAL A 107 -5.67 17.46 12.28
N THR A 108 -6.09 16.42 13.02
CA THR A 108 -5.16 15.34 13.42
C THR A 108 -4.64 14.55 12.22
N THR A 109 -5.49 14.33 11.21
CA THR A 109 -5.11 13.67 9.96
C THR A 109 -4.12 14.52 9.18
N ALA A 110 -4.34 15.83 9.08
CA ALA A 110 -3.43 16.76 8.42
C ALA A 110 -2.07 16.85 9.12
N LYS A 111 -2.05 16.91 10.47
CA LYS A 111 -0.80 16.87 11.25
C LYS A 111 0.00 15.60 10.97
N ARG A 112 -0.67 14.44 10.96
CA ARG A 112 -0.02 13.16 10.62
C ARG A 112 0.49 13.15 9.18
N GLY A 113 -0.32 13.61 8.24
CA GLY A 113 0.06 13.74 6.83
C GLY A 113 1.30 14.60 6.64
N LEU A 114 1.39 15.73 7.34
CA LEU A 114 2.55 16.61 7.33
C LEU A 114 3.81 15.91 7.87
N VAL A 115 3.71 15.24 9.03
CA VAL A 115 4.85 14.53 9.63
C VAL A 115 5.36 13.44 8.69
N PHE A 116 4.46 12.60 8.15
CA PHE A 116 4.86 11.56 7.20
C PHE A 116 5.41 12.13 5.90
N GLY A 117 4.85 13.24 5.40
CA GLY A 117 5.35 13.93 4.21
C GLY A 117 6.77 14.46 4.38
N LEU A 118 7.06 15.09 5.53
CA LEU A 118 8.41 15.56 5.86
C LEU A 118 9.40 14.40 5.98
N LEU A 119 9.03 13.33 6.68
CA LEU A 119 9.90 12.16 6.84
C LEU A 119 10.23 11.52 5.48
N PHE A 120 9.23 11.40 4.60
CA PHE A 120 9.42 10.86 3.26
C PHE A 120 10.33 11.75 2.41
N GLY A 121 10.06 13.05 2.36
CA GLY A 121 10.86 14.01 1.59
C GLY A 121 12.31 14.09 2.07
N ALA A 122 12.54 14.04 3.39
CA ALA A 122 13.89 14.02 3.96
C ALA A 122 14.64 12.73 3.59
N GLY A 123 13.93 11.60 3.55
CA GLY A 123 14.48 10.33 3.07
C GLY A 123 14.91 10.38 1.60
N GLU A 124 14.07 10.94 0.73
CA GLU A 124 14.42 11.11 -0.69
C GLU A 124 15.61 12.05 -0.89
N GLU A 125 15.69 13.15 -0.13
CA GLU A 125 16.82 14.05 -0.18
C GLU A 125 18.14 13.38 0.24
N ALA A 126 18.10 12.58 1.32
CA ALA A 126 19.26 11.81 1.77
C ALA A 126 19.73 10.80 0.72
N ILE A 127 18.80 10.08 0.08
CA ILE A 127 19.11 9.13 -0.99
C ILE A 127 19.71 9.86 -2.20
N GLY A 128 19.12 11.00 -2.59
CA GLY A 128 19.62 11.83 -3.68
C GLY A 128 21.03 12.36 -3.43
N TYR A 129 21.32 12.76 -2.18
CA TYR A 129 22.65 13.21 -1.77
C TYR A 129 23.71 12.09 -1.88
N ILE A 130 23.40 10.89 -1.37
CA ILE A 130 24.30 9.73 -1.47
C ILE A 130 24.58 9.37 -2.93
N GLY A 131 23.55 9.41 -3.79
CA GLY A 131 23.69 9.13 -5.22
C GLY A 131 24.56 10.13 -5.98
N ARG A 132 24.50 11.43 -5.64
CA ARG A 132 25.39 12.45 -6.22
C ARG A 132 26.84 12.24 -5.79
N LYS A 133 27.06 12.04 -4.48
CA LYS A 133 28.41 11.81 -3.93
C LYS A 133 29.09 10.57 -4.51
N LYS A 134 28.34 9.49 -4.77
CA LYS A 134 28.91 8.28 -5.40
C LYS A 134 29.38 8.56 -6.83
N ARG A 135 28.61 9.32 -7.63
CA ARG A 135 28.99 9.68 -9.01
C ARG A 135 30.24 10.54 -9.05
N GLU A 136 30.36 11.52 -8.16
CA GLU A 136 31.56 12.36 -8.05
C GLU A 136 32.82 11.52 -7.75
N ILE A 137 32.71 10.52 -6.85
CA ILE A 137 33.83 9.62 -6.53
C ILE A 137 34.20 8.74 -7.74
N GLU A 138 33.20 8.29 -8.50
CA GLU A 138 33.40 7.44 -9.68
C GLU A 138 34.04 8.22 -10.83
N GLU A 139 33.58 9.44 -11.10
CA GLU A 139 34.18 10.36 -12.07
C GLU A 139 35.64 10.69 -11.72
N GLN A 140 35.96 10.92 -10.44
CA GLN A 140 37.35 11.15 -10.01
C GLN A 140 38.26 9.94 -10.22
N LYS A 141 37.75 8.72 -10.04
CA LYS A 141 38.52 7.49 -10.31
C LYS A 141 38.80 7.31 -11.80
N VAL A 142 37.82 7.57 -12.66
CA VAL A 142 37.97 7.48 -14.13
C VAL A 142 38.98 8.51 -14.65
N LEU A 143 38.95 9.74 -14.11
CA LEU A 143 39.91 10.78 -14.45
C LEU A 143 41.33 10.42 -14.00
N GLN A 144 41.49 9.77 -12.84
CA GLN A 144 42.80 9.28 -12.39
C GLN A 144 43.35 8.13 -13.26
N GLU A 145 42.50 7.19 -13.70
CA GLU A 145 42.90 6.10 -14.61
C GLU A 145 43.26 6.59 -16.00
N THR A 146 42.58 7.61 -16.53
CA THR A 146 42.87 8.19 -17.85
C THR A 146 44.17 9.02 -17.87
N SER A 147 44.66 9.46 -16.71
CA SER A 147 45.87 10.28 -16.56
C SER A 147 47.18 9.49 -16.33
N ARG A 148 47.11 8.15 -16.31
CA ARG A 148 48.25 7.23 -16.21
C ARG A 148 48.51 6.53 -17.53
#